data_AF-A0AAD9YWT4-F1
#
_entry.id   AF-A0AAD9YWT4-F1
#
_cell.length_a   1.000
_cell.length_b   1.000
_cell.length_c   1.000
_cell.angle_alpha   90.00
_cell.angle_beta   90.00
_cell.angle_gamma   90.00
#
_symmetry.space_group_name_H-M   'P 1'
#
loop_
_entity.id
_entity.type
_entity.pdbx_description
1 polymer ?
#
loop_
_entity_poly.entity_id
_entity_poly.type
_entity_poly.pdbx_seq_one_letter_code
_entity_poly.pdbx_strand_id
1 'polypeptide(L)'
;MKNCAAFILATIAVSVSAGRRYTDLNKIPNNKLLPLHEAPECYQSCFQSTNHGLTGDINTVNQRDFCEDKWTLFDWWFESWMMGCAVQQCPKSDHHKIRRWYNAICRP
;
A
#
# COMPACT_ATOMS: atom_id res chain seq x y z
N MET A 1 -3.09 23.37 54.22
CA MET A 1 -2.92 21.95 53.81
C MET A 1 -4.28 21.47 53.34
N LYS A 2 -4.57 21.06 52.10
CA LYS A 2 -3.80 20.35 51.08
C LYS A 2 -4.25 20.82 49.68
N ASN A 3 -3.29 21.06 48.80
CA ASN A 3 -3.47 20.95 47.35
C ASN A 3 -3.65 19.47 46.99
N CYS A 4 -4.35 19.18 45.87
CA CYS A 4 -4.02 18.15 44.87
C CYS A 4 -5.21 18.08 43.90
N ALA A 5 -5.22 18.94 42.87
CA ALA A 5 -4.65 18.67 41.55
C ALA A 5 -5.42 17.56 40.80
N ALA A 6 -6.33 17.98 39.93
CA ALA A 6 -6.98 17.13 38.94
C ALA A 6 -5.95 16.67 37.91
N PHE A 7 -5.75 15.36 37.78
CA PHE A 7 -4.98 14.76 36.70
C PHE A 7 -5.88 14.62 35.47
N ILE A 8 -5.81 15.59 34.56
CA ILE A 8 -6.32 15.41 33.19
C ILE A 8 -5.24 14.66 32.42
N LEU A 9 -5.43 13.35 32.26
CA LEU A 9 -4.65 12.53 31.33
C LEU A 9 -5.10 12.86 29.91
N ALA A 10 -4.46 13.85 29.30
CA ALA A 10 -4.54 14.04 27.86
C ALA A 10 -3.63 12.97 27.20
N THR A 11 -4.21 11.82 26.84
CA THR A 11 -3.55 10.83 26.00
C THR A 11 -3.45 11.41 24.59
N ILE A 12 -2.33 12.08 24.30
CA ILE A 12 -1.97 12.37 22.91
C ILE A 12 -1.54 11.03 22.31
N ALA A 13 -2.49 10.33 21.70
CA ALA A 13 -2.18 9.20 20.83
C ALA A 13 -1.48 9.77 19.60
N VAL A 14 -0.15 9.84 19.66
CA VAL A 14 0.66 10.05 18.47
C VAL A 14 0.67 8.71 17.74
N SER A 15 -0.33 8.51 16.87
CA SER A 15 -0.31 7.44 15.89
C SER A 15 0.84 7.73 14.94
N VAL A 16 2.05 7.30 15.30
CA VAL A 16 3.16 7.25 14.35
C VAL A 16 2.82 6.09 13.41
N SER A 17 2.06 6.37 12.36
CA SER A 17 2.14 5.54 11.18
C SER A 17 3.60 5.64 10.74
N ALA A 18 4.37 4.60 11.03
CA ALA A 18 5.67 4.39 10.42
C ALA A 18 5.39 4.09 8.94
N GLY A 19 4.88 5.08 8.21
CA GLY A 19 4.74 5.04 6.78
C GLY A 19 6.12 4.69 6.24
N ARG A 20 6.20 3.60 5.48
CA ARG A 20 7.41 3.26 4.74
C ARG A 20 7.76 4.50 3.93
N ARG A 21 8.71 5.31 4.40
CA ARG A 21 9.19 6.49 3.68
C ARG A 21 9.92 5.95 2.46
N TYR A 22 9.22 5.86 1.35
CA TYR A 22 9.83 5.66 0.05
C TYR A 22 10.72 6.88 -0.20
N THR A 23 12.02 6.70 -0.03
CA THR A 23 13.01 7.68 -0.47
C THR A 23 12.90 7.74 -1.99
N ASP A 24 12.84 8.95 -2.55
CA ASP A 24 12.78 9.23 -3.98
C ASP A 24 11.41 9.12 -4.70
N LEU A 25 10.29 9.32 -4.01
CA LEU A 25 8.97 9.48 -4.66
C LEU A 25 8.95 10.55 -5.77
N ASN A 26 9.84 11.55 -5.70
CA ASN A 26 9.99 12.58 -6.73
C ASN A 26 10.53 12.06 -8.07
N LYS A 27 11.17 10.87 -8.08
CA LYS A 27 11.61 10.19 -9.31
C LYS A 27 10.49 9.38 -9.95
N ILE A 28 9.39 9.14 -9.23
CA ILE A 28 8.24 8.40 -9.75
C ILE A 28 7.31 9.36 -10.50
N PRO A 29 6.97 9.07 -11.78
CA PRO A 29 6.04 9.88 -12.54
C PRO A 29 4.66 9.95 -11.88
N ASN A 30 4.11 11.14 -11.71
CA ASN A 30 2.77 11.35 -11.13
C ASN A 30 1.62 11.21 -12.14
N ASN A 31 1.93 11.08 -13.43
CA ASN A 31 0.96 11.02 -14.52
C ASN A 31 0.93 9.68 -15.26
N LYS A 32 1.76 8.71 -14.83
CA LYS A 32 1.74 7.35 -15.41
C LYS A 32 0.84 6.45 -14.58
N LEU A 33 -0.01 5.70 -15.27
CA LEU A 33 -0.79 4.63 -14.67
C LEU A 33 0.12 3.50 -14.17
N LEU A 34 -0.37 2.73 -13.22
CA LEU A 34 0.30 1.53 -12.73
C LEU A 34 0.48 0.52 -13.88
N PRO A 35 1.71 0.04 -14.16
CA PRO A 35 1.95 -0.93 -15.24
C PRO A 35 1.56 -2.35 -14.80
N LEU A 36 0.27 -2.57 -14.54
CA LEU A 36 -0.28 -3.84 -14.05
C LEU A 36 0.06 -5.02 -14.98
N HIS A 37 0.08 -4.78 -16.29
CA HIS A 37 0.40 -5.79 -17.29
C HIS A 37 1.84 -6.34 -17.18
N GLU A 38 2.74 -5.63 -16.48
CA GLU A 38 4.12 -6.09 -16.21
C GLU A 38 4.22 -6.93 -14.93
N ALA A 39 3.17 -6.97 -14.10
CA ALA A 39 3.11 -7.82 -12.93
C ALA A 39 2.92 -9.30 -13.34
N PRO A 40 3.24 -10.29 -12.49
CA PRO A 40 2.93 -11.68 -12.76
C PRO A 40 1.43 -11.90 -13.00
N GLU A 41 1.06 -12.73 -13.98
CA GLU A 41 -0.35 -12.93 -14.39
C GLU A 41 -1.29 -13.27 -13.22
N CYS A 42 -0.86 -14.15 -12.30
CA CYS A 42 -1.69 -14.46 -11.12
C CYS A 42 -1.97 -13.21 -10.26
N TYR A 43 -0.97 -12.35 -10.08
CA TYR A 43 -1.15 -11.10 -9.37
C TYR A 43 -2.03 -10.11 -10.13
N GLN A 44 -1.97 -10.09 -11.46
CA GLN A 44 -2.90 -9.31 -12.28
C GLN A 44 -4.36 -9.72 -12.01
N SER A 45 -4.63 -11.03 -11.98
CA SER A 45 -5.97 -11.53 -11.64
C SER A 45 -6.38 -11.13 -10.22
N CYS A 46 -5.48 -11.20 -9.23
CA CYS A 46 -5.76 -10.76 -7.88
C CYS A 46 -6.02 -9.25 -7.76
N PHE A 47 -5.28 -8.43 -8.51
CA PHE A 47 -5.52 -7.00 -8.57
C PHE A 47 -6.94 -6.69 -9.04
N GLN A 48 -7.41 -7.37 -10.09
CA GLN A 48 -8.76 -7.17 -10.60
C GLN A 48 -9.83 -7.72 -9.65
N SER A 49 -9.64 -8.92 -9.10
CA SER A 49 -10.65 -9.56 -8.25
C SER A 49 -10.86 -8.82 -6.93
N THR A 50 -9.82 -8.18 -6.41
CA THR A 50 -9.85 -7.44 -5.14
C THR A 50 -10.07 -5.94 -5.31
N ASN A 51 -10.23 -5.45 -6.54
CA ASN A 51 -10.36 -4.02 -6.82
C ASN A 51 -11.53 -3.36 -6.07
N HIS A 52 -12.60 -4.12 -5.83
CA HIS A 52 -13.76 -3.66 -5.04
C HIS A 52 -13.41 -3.27 -3.59
N GLY A 53 -12.31 -3.79 -3.03
CA GLY A 53 -11.82 -3.44 -1.70
C GLY A 53 -10.93 -2.20 -1.67
N LEU A 54 -10.55 -1.66 -2.83
CA LEU A 54 -9.75 -0.45 -2.93
C LEU A 54 -10.66 0.77 -2.95
N THR A 55 -10.31 1.82 -2.20
CA THR A 55 -10.98 3.12 -2.37
C THR A 55 -10.42 3.78 -3.62
N GLY A 56 -11.01 3.45 -4.77
CA GLY A 56 -10.54 3.87 -6.09
C GLY A 56 -10.70 2.75 -7.12
N ASP A 57 -9.94 2.85 -8.21
CA ASP A 57 -9.85 1.79 -9.22
C ASP A 57 -8.37 1.54 -9.56
N ILE A 58 -7.91 0.31 -9.33
CA ILE A 58 -6.54 -0.13 -9.60
C ILE A 58 -6.12 0.09 -11.06
N ASN A 59 -7.08 0.15 -11.99
CA ASN A 59 -6.81 0.39 -13.40
C ASN A 59 -6.56 1.87 -13.74
N THR A 60 -6.90 2.78 -12.83
CA THR A 60 -6.78 4.23 -13.04
C THR A 60 -5.84 4.91 -12.05
N VAL A 61 -5.39 4.21 -11.00
CA VAL A 61 -4.41 4.77 -10.07
C VAL A 61 -3.09 5.05 -10.78
N ASN A 62 -2.53 6.24 -10.53
CA ASN A 62 -1.18 6.55 -10.98
C ASN A 62 -0.14 5.86 -10.09
N GLN A 63 1.01 5.58 -10.69
CA GLN A 63 2.12 4.87 -10.06
C GLN A 63 2.60 5.56 -8.78
N ARG A 64 2.66 6.90 -8.76
CA ARG A 64 3.12 7.64 -7.59
C ARG A 64 2.17 7.49 -6.40
N ASP A 65 0.87 7.64 -6.59
CA ASP A 65 -0.13 7.51 -5.51
C ASP A 65 -0.15 6.08 -4.94
N PHE A 66 0.01 5.06 -5.80
CA PHE A 66 0.18 3.67 -5.38
C PHE A 66 1.45 3.47 -4.53
N CYS A 67 2.58 4.05 -4.94
CA CYS A 67 3.86 3.90 -4.24
C CYS A 67 3.96 4.76 -2.98
N GLU A 68 3.33 5.93 -2.96
CA GLU A 68 3.25 6.82 -1.80
C GLU A 68 2.31 6.26 -0.72
N ASP A 69 1.45 5.29 -1.07
CA ASP A 69 0.34 4.79 -0.25
C ASP A 69 -0.44 5.96 0.37
N LYS A 70 -0.77 6.92 -0.49
CA LYS A 70 -1.44 8.13 -0.04
C LYS A 70 -2.77 7.72 0.59
N TRP A 71 -2.99 8.13 1.84
CA TRP A 71 -4.19 7.84 2.65
C TRP A 71 -4.29 6.42 3.25
N THR A 72 -3.22 5.63 3.31
CA THR A 72 -3.23 4.25 3.89
C THR A 72 -4.23 3.30 3.23
N LEU A 73 -4.70 3.67 2.03
CA LEU A 73 -5.73 2.94 1.30
C LEU A 73 -5.15 1.70 0.63
N PHE A 74 -3.90 1.77 0.17
CA PHE A 74 -3.24 0.66 -0.48
C PHE A 74 -2.67 -0.33 0.53
N ASP A 75 -2.06 0.11 1.63
CA ASP A 75 -1.57 -0.84 2.64
C ASP A 75 -2.72 -1.66 3.23
N TRP A 76 -3.82 -1.02 3.65
CA TRP A 76 -4.98 -1.75 4.18
C TRP A 76 -5.60 -2.70 3.15
N TRP A 77 -5.82 -2.22 1.93
CA TRP A 77 -6.37 -3.07 0.87
C TRP A 77 -5.42 -4.22 0.52
N PHE A 78 -4.12 -3.95 0.49
CA PHE A 78 -3.11 -4.93 0.16
C PHE A 78 -3.09 -6.07 1.19
N GLU A 79 -3.09 -5.72 2.47
CA GLU A 79 -3.08 -6.71 3.55
C GLU A 79 -4.41 -7.47 3.64
N SER A 80 -5.54 -6.78 3.50
CA SER A 80 -6.87 -7.36 3.73
C SER A 80 -7.38 -8.18 2.54
N TRP A 81 -7.06 -7.77 1.31
CA TRP A 81 -7.63 -8.37 0.10
C TRP A 81 -6.56 -9.00 -0.80
N MET A 82 -5.54 -8.23 -1.20
CA MET A 82 -4.53 -8.74 -2.15
C MET A 82 -3.75 -9.92 -1.61
N MET A 83 -3.29 -9.86 -0.36
CA MET A 83 -2.55 -10.95 0.27
C MET A 83 -3.43 -12.19 0.44
N GLY A 84 -4.71 -12.02 0.80
CA GLY A 84 -5.68 -13.11 0.87
C GLY A 84 -5.84 -13.84 -0.47
N CYS A 85 -5.97 -13.09 -1.56
CA CYS A 85 -6.01 -13.65 -2.91
C CYS A 85 -4.68 -14.32 -3.29
N ALA A 86 -3.57 -13.60 -3.16
CA ALA A 86 -2.28 -14.04 -3.68
C ALA A 86 -1.72 -15.25 -2.94
N VAL A 87 -1.92 -15.37 -1.63
CA VAL A 87 -1.47 -16.53 -0.85
C VAL A 87 -2.22 -17.81 -1.26
N GLN A 88 -3.49 -17.69 -1.63
CA GLN A 88 -4.31 -18.83 -2.03
C GLN A 88 -4.13 -19.21 -3.51
N GLN A 89 -3.96 -18.22 -4.39
CA GLN A 89 -4.03 -18.43 -5.84
C GLN A 89 -2.66 -18.40 -6.53
N CYS A 90 -1.66 -17.71 -5.96
CA CYS A 90 -0.41 -17.49 -6.66
C CYS A 90 0.70 -18.44 -6.22
N PRO A 91 1.51 -18.95 -7.16
CA PRO A 91 2.64 -19.79 -6.83
C PRO A 91 3.72 -18.99 -6.10
N LYS A 92 4.48 -19.66 -5.24
CA LYS A 92 5.55 -19.01 -4.46
C LYS A 92 6.61 -18.29 -5.32
N SER A 93 6.86 -18.80 -6.53
CA SER A 93 7.76 -18.18 -7.50
C SER A 93 7.31 -16.77 -7.93
N ASP A 94 6.01 -16.52 -7.97
CA ASP A 94 5.45 -15.23 -8.37
C ASP A 94 5.51 -14.20 -7.23
N HIS A 95 5.56 -14.62 -5.97
CA HIS A 95 5.81 -13.70 -4.83
C HIS A 95 7.15 -12.95 -4.99
N HIS A 96 8.18 -13.63 -5.50
CA HIS A 96 9.46 -12.99 -5.77
C HIS A 96 9.40 -12.05 -6.98
N LYS A 97 8.63 -12.41 -8.01
CA LYS A 97 8.45 -11.57 -9.20
C LYS A 97 7.65 -10.32 -8.88
N ILE A 98 6.55 -10.40 -8.14
CA ILE A 98 5.76 -9.23 -7.75
C ILE A 98 6.59 -8.29 -6.88
N ARG A 99 7.44 -8.83 -6.00
CA ARG A 99 8.32 -8.01 -5.17
C ARG A 99 9.34 -7.24 -6.00
N ARG A 100 9.90 -7.88 -7.03
CA ARG A 100 10.81 -7.22 -7.98
C ARG A 100 10.08 -6.15 -8.80
N TRP A 101 8.89 -6.46 -9.30
CA TRP A 101 8.04 -5.50 -10.02
C TRP A 101 7.73 -4.28 -9.13
N TYR A 102 7.26 -4.50 -7.90
CA TYR A 102 6.97 -3.45 -6.93
C TYR A 102 8.19 -2.56 -6.66
N ASN A 103 9.36 -3.16 -6.44
CA ASN A 103 10.60 -2.41 -6.23
C ASN A 103 10.99 -1.60 -7.48
N ALA A 104 10.82 -2.17 -8.68
CA ALA A 104 11.16 -1.47 -9.92
C ALA A 104 10.31 -0.21 -10.14
N ILE A 105 9.03 -0.25 -9.75
CA ILE A 105 8.12 0.88 -9.94
C ILE A 105 8.11 1.87 -8.76
N CYS A 106 8.35 1.40 -7.53
CA CYS A 106 8.25 2.23 -6.33
C CYS A 106 9.60 2.63 -5.72
N ARG A 107 10.71 2.08 -6.21
CA ARG A 107 12.08 2.36 -5.70
C ARG A 107 13.10 2.48 -6.85
N PRO A 108 12.92 3.45 -7.77
CA PRO A 108 13.82 3.67 -8.90
C PRO A 108 15.17 4.32 -8.52
#